data_AF-A0A2E6DVP6-F1
#
_entry.id   AF-A0A2E6DVP6-F1
#
_cell.length_a   1.000
_cell.length_b   1.000
_cell.length_c   1.000
_cell.angle_alpha   90.00
_cell.angle_beta   90.00
_cell.angle_gamma   90.00
#
_symmetry.space_group_name_H-M   'P 1'
#
loop_
_entity.id
_entity.type
_entity.pdbx_description
1 polymer ?
#
loop_
_entity_poly.entity_id
_entity_poly.type
_entity_poly.pdbx_seq_one_letter_code
_entity_poly.pdbx_strand_id
1 'polypeptide(L)'
;MDSLWLVLLCRSCERAFGRQSSSKDTTCPHCNHTDAKVLSRHHSAGEASKAVSVANTPPEIREQLSTWMNQQSNSTHSPEKSPIDGDHILSKSEDKEGYVTLESLRKVLVSSNIHIDAESFAEHACSEGQLMRAGVNRWKRP
;
A
#
# COMPACT_ATOMS: atom_id res chain seq x y z
N MET A 1 -27.19 -10.39 10.31
CA MET A 1 -26.46 -10.74 11.55
C MET A 1 -25.18 -9.94 11.54
N ASP A 2 -25.09 -8.92 12.39
CA ASP A 2 -23.89 -8.10 12.52
C ASP A 2 -22.74 -8.95 13.07
N SER A 3 -21.74 -9.19 12.23
CA SER A 3 -20.56 -9.97 12.60
C SER A 3 -19.65 -9.14 13.49
N LEU A 4 -19.81 -9.29 14.81
CA LEU A 4 -18.97 -8.61 15.79
C LEU A 4 -17.56 -9.24 15.83
N TRP A 5 -16.55 -8.40 15.91
CA TRP A 5 -15.14 -8.79 16.04
C TRP A 5 -14.65 -8.52 17.46
N LEU A 6 -13.98 -9.49 18.06
CA LEU A 6 -13.39 -9.44 19.39
C LEU A 6 -11.87 -9.32 19.25
N VAL A 7 -11.27 -8.46 20.07
CA VAL A 7 -9.83 -8.41 20.27
C VAL A 7 -9.54 -9.04 21.63
N LEU A 8 -8.72 -10.08 21.63
CA LEU A 8 -8.40 -10.92 22.77
C LEU A 8 -6.92 -10.78 23.10
N LEU A 9 -6.55 -10.73 24.38
CA LEU A 9 -5.17 -10.80 24.86
C LEU A 9 -4.89 -12.20 25.41
N CYS A 10 -3.95 -12.91 24.81
CA CYS A 10 -3.52 -14.20 25.36
C CYS A 10 -2.82 -13.99 26.71
N ARG A 11 -3.20 -14.76 27.73
CA ARG A 11 -2.56 -14.69 29.06
C ARG A 11 -1.20 -15.38 29.13
N SER A 12 -0.91 -16.28 28.19
CA SER A 12 0.34 -17.06 28.16
C SER A 12 1.47 -16.31 27.43
N CYS A 13 1.21 -15.78 26.23
CA CYS A 13 2.22 -15.06 25.45
C CYS A 13 2.05 -13.54 25.42
N GLU A 14 1.04 -13.00 26.12
CA GLU A 14 0.74 -11.56 26.20
C GLU A 14 0.53 -10.87 24.84
N ARG A 15 0.25 -11.65 23.78
CA ARG A 15 -0.07 -11.14 22.45
C ARG A 15 -1.58 -10.98 22.27
N ALA A 16 -1.97 -9.85 21.70
CA ALA A 16 -3.32 -9.58 21.25
C ALA A 16 -3.61 -10.28 19.91
N PHE A 17 -4.83 -10.74 19.70
CA PHE A 17 -5.30 -11.34 18.45
C PHE A 17 -6.79 -11.06 18.21
N GLY A 18 -7.18 -11.01 16.94
CA GLY A 18 -8.56 -10.70 16.52
C GLY A 18 -9.35 -11.97 16.22
N ARG A 19 -10.65 -11.95 16.48
CA ARG A 19 -11.52 -13.12 16.30
C ARG A 19 -12.98 -12.73 16.08
N GLN A 20 -13.73 -13.47 15.27
CA GLN A 20 -15.17 -13.25 15.17
C GLN A 20 -15.88 -13.78 16.42
N SER A 21 -16.93 -13.08 16.86
CA SER A 21 -17.73 -13.46 18.02
C SER A 21 -18.47 -14.79 17.83
N SER A 22 -18.70 -15.20 16.59
CA SER A 22 -19.34 -16.47 16.23
C SER A 22 -18.40 -17.67 16.29
N SER A 23 -17.09 -17.45 16.36
CA SER A 23 -16.11 -18.54 16.31
C SER A 23 -15.96 -19.22 17.69
N LYS A 24 -16.00 -20.56 17.75
CA LYS A 24 -15.97 -21.32 19.02
C LYS A 24 -14.57 -21.51 19.64
N ASP A 25 -13.56 -21.66 18.79
CA ASP A 25 -12.15 -21.92 19.16
C ASP A 25 -11.29 -20.72 19.67
N THR A 26 -11.40 -20.28 20.93
CA THR A 26 -10.67 -19.09 21.45
C THR A 26 -9.16 -19.26 21.60
N THR A 27 -8.59 -20.28 20.96
CA THR A 27 -7.17 -20.62 21.01
C THR A 27 -6.32 -19.52 20.39
N CYS A 28 -5.25 -19.15 21.09
CA CYS A 28 -4.27 -18.21 20.61
C CYS A 28 -3.55 -18.78 19.39
N PRO A 29 -3.54 -18.08 18.23
CA PRO A 29 -2.89 -18.57 17.02
C PRO A 29 -1.35 -18.59 17.12
N HIS A 30 -0.77 -18.01 18.17
CA HIS A 30 0.67 -17.93 18.36
C HIS A 30 1.23 -19.05 19.25
N CYS A 31 0.56 -19.35 20.36
CA CYS A 31 1.06 -20.29 21.38
C CYS A 31 0.08 -21.43 21.68
N ASN A 32 -1.02 -21.54 20.94
CA ASN A 32 -2.06 -22.56 21.10
C ASN A 32 -2.70 -22.66 22.50
N HIS A 33 -2.58 -21.63 23.34
CA HIS A 33 -3.25 -21.57 24.63
C HIS A 33 -4.69 -21.04 24.47
N THR A 34 -5.62 -21.57 25.25
CA THR A 34 -7.05 -21.23 25.21
C THR A 34 -7.43 -20.06 26.13
N ASP A 35 -6.53 -19.66 27.04
CA ASP A 35 -6.77 -18.57 27.98
C ASP A 35 -6.48 -17.21 27.35
N ALA A 36 -7.55 -16.44 27.13
CA ALA A 36 -7.50 -15.11 26.58
C ALA A 36 -8.53 -14.18 27.21
N LYS A 37 -8.14 -12.92 27.46
CA LYS A 37 -9.00 -11.86 27.99
C LYS A 37 -9.53 -10.99 26.86
N VAL A 38 -10.82 -10.65 26.86
CA VAL A 38 -11.39 -9.66 25.93
C VAL A 38 -10.87 -8.27 26.25
N LEU A 39 -10.21 -7.63 25.27
CA LEU A 39 -9.76 -6.23 25.34
C LEU A 39 -10.78 -5.26 24.75
N SER A 40 -11.35 -5.58 23.58
CA SER A 40 -12.29 -4.70 22.89
C SER A 40 -13.20 -5.45 21.91
N ARG A 41 -14.28 -4.80 21.48
CA ARG A 41 -15.26 -5.32 20.53
C ARG A 41 -15.46 -4.30 19.41
N HIS A 42 -15.49 -4.74 18.16
CA HIS A 42 -15.56 -3.91 16.97
C HIS A 42 -16.62 -4.45 16.01
N HIS A 43 -17.16 -3.58 15.17
CA HIS A 43 -18.18 -3.98 14.18
C HIS A 43 -17.56 -4.33 12.82
N SER A 44 -16.28 -4.05 12.62
CA SER A 44 -15.54 -4.35 11.41
C SER A 44 -14.24 -5.11 11.68
N ALA A 45 -13.87 -5.99 10.75
CA ALA A 45 -12.60 -6.70 10.75
C ALA A 45 -11.40 -5.74 10.68
N GLY A 46 -11.55 -4.64 9.93
CA GLY A 46 -10.50 -3.63 9.77
C GLY A 46 -10.19 -2.90 11.09
N GLU A 47 -11.23 -2.52 11.83
CA GLU A 47 -11.10 -1.88 13.14
C GLU A 47 -10.45 -2.82 14.16
N ALA A 48 -10.90 -4.08 14.20
CA ALA A 48 -10.30 -5.10 15.07
C ALA A 48 -8.83 -5.36 14.74
N SER A 49 -8.48 -5.42 13.45
CA SER A 49 -7.10 -5.58 13.00
C SER A 49 -6.22 -4.41 13.46
N LYS A 50 -6.67 -3.16 13.26
CA LYS A 50 -5.95 -1.96 13.74
C LYS A 50 -5.75 -2.00 15.26
N ALA A 51 -6.77 -2.37 16.02
CA ALA A 51 -6.68 -2.50 17.47
C ALA A 51 -5.70 -3.59 17.92
N VAL A 52 -5.65 -4.74 17.23
CA VAL A 52 -4.67 -5.81 17.49
C VAL A 52 -3.24 -5.31 17.24
N SER A 53 -3.01 -4.63 16.12
CA SER A 53 -1.69 -4.06 15.79
C SER A 53 -1.21 -3.09 16.86
N VAL A 54 -2.06 -2.15 17.28
CA VAL A 54 -1.73 -1.19 18.34
C VAL A 54 -1.44 -1.91 19.67
N ALA A 55 -2.26 -2.90 20.04
CA ALA A 55 -2.09 -3.65 21.29
C ALA A 55 -0.79 -4.47 21.32
N ASN A 56 -0.36 -5.02 20.18
CA ASN A 56 0.89 -5.77 20.05
C ASN A 56 2.14 -4.90 19.86
N THR A 57 1.99 -3.59 19.76
CA THR A 57 3.10 -2.67 19.55
C THR A 57 3.68 -2.24 20.90
N PRO A 58 5.01 -2.41 21.12
CA PRO A 58 5.72 -1.93 22.30
C PRO A 58 5.48 -0.42 22.53
N PRO A 59 5.38 0.02 23.79
CA PRO A 59 5.06 1.40 24.13
C PRO A 59 6.06 2.40 23.54
N GLU A 60 7.32 2.02 23.37
CA GLU A 60 8.41 2.85 22.83
C GLU A 60 8.14 3.33 21.40
N ILE A 61 7.36 2.59 20.61
CA ILE A 61 7.05 2.89 19.20
C ILE A 61 5.56 3.07 18.92
N ARG A 62 4.71 2.97 19.95
CA ARG A 62 3.25 3.02 19.80
C ARG A 62 2.77 4.37 19.27
N GLU A 63 3.34 5.48 19.73
CA GLU A 63 2.99 6.82 19.24
C GLU A 63 3.41 7.02 17.78
N GLN A 64 4.62 6.57 17.42
CA GLN A 64 5.11 6.63 16.03
C GLN A 64 4.22 5.81 15.09
N LEU A 65 3.84 4.58 15.49
CA LEU A 65 2.95 3.72 14.70
C LEU A 65 1.53 4.30 14.58
N SER A 66 0.98 4.84 15.67
CA SER A 66 -0.35 5.46 15.65
C SER A 66 -0.43 6.66 14.72
N THR A 67 0.65 7.46 14.67
CA THR A 67 0.79 8.61 13.78
C THR A 67 0.84 8.17 12.32
N TRP A 68 1.63 7.15 12.00
CA TRP A 68 1.72 6.59 10.65
C TRP A 68 0.39 5.99 10.18
N MET A 69 -0.29 5.24 11.04
CA MET A 69 -1.59 4.65 10.71
C MET A 69 -2.69 5.69 10.46
N ASN A 70 -2.66 6.82 11.17
CA ASN A 70 -3.61 7.93 10.95
C ASN A 70 -3.26 8.77 9.72
N GLN A 71 -1.98 8.89 9.36
CA GLN A 71 -1.57 9.50 8.09
C GLN A 71 -2.00 8.66 6.90
N GLN A 72 -1.97 7.33 7.02
CA GLN A 72 -2.37 6.42 5.94
C GLN A 72 -3.90 6.40 5.71
N SER A 73 -4.72 6.62 6.75
CA SER A 73 -6.19 6.74 6.59
C SER A 73 -6.64 8.01 5.85
N ASN A 74 -5.80 9.04 5.76
CA ASN A 74 -6.09 10.22 4.93
C ASN A 74 -5.71 10.03 3.46
N SER A 75 -5.13 8.87 3.11
CA SER A 75 -4.75 8.52 1.74
C SER A 75 -5.73 7.56 1.08
N THR A 76 -6.98 7.50 1.57
CA THR A 76 -8.09 6.76 0.94
C THR A 76 -8.60 7.51 -0.29
N HIS A 77 -7.75 7.64 -1.32
CA HIS A 77 -8.08 7.85 -2.72
C HIS A 77 -6.78 7.74 -3.53
N SER A 78 -6.12 6.58 -3.51
CA SER A 78 -5.37 6.16 -4.70
C SER A 78 -6.26 5.16 -5.44
N PRO A 79 -6.73 5.49 -6.66
CA PRO A 79 -7.31 4.46 -7.50
C PRO A 79 -6.24 3.38 -7.68
N GLU A 80 -6.67 2.14 -7.56
CA GLU A 80 -5.99 0.90 -7.93
C GLU A 80 -4.56 1.11 -8.45
N LYS A 81 -3.56 0.69 -7.67
CA LYS A 81 -2.22 0.44 -8.20
C LYS A 81 -2.33 -0.73 -9.18
N SER A 82 -2.81 -0.45 -10.38
CA SER A 82 -2.39 -1.20 -11.56
C SER A 82 -0.86 -1.23 -11.55
N PRO A 83 -0.24 -2.35 -11.96
CA PRO A 83 1.19 -2.35 -12.23
C PRO A 83 1.49 -1.12 -13.08
N ILE A 84 2.38 -0.25 -12.59
CA ILE A 84 2.76 0.95 -13.33
C ILE A 84 3.64 0.45 -14.46
N ASP A 85 3.00 0.03 -15.54
CA ASP A 85 3.66 -0.50 -16.73
C ASP A 85 4.32 0.66 -17.48
N GLY A 86 5.42 0.37 -18.19
CA GLY A 86 6.15 1.35 -18.99
C GLY A 86 5.22 2.08 -19.98
N ASP A 87 4.26 1.35 -20.54
CA ASP A 87 3.26 1.89 -21.46
C ASP A 87 2.35 2.97 -20.83
N HIS A 88 1.97 2.78 -19.55
CA HIS A 88 1.14 3.75 -18.84
C HIS A 88 1.92 5.04 -18.51
N ILE A 89 3.22 4.92 -18.23
CA ILE A 89 4.11 6.07 -18.03
C ILE A 89 4.25 6.84 -19.35
N LEU A 90 4.48 6.15 -20.46
CA LEU A 90 4.58 6.75 -21.79
C LEU A 90 3.29 7.47 -22.19
N SER A 91 2.13 6.83 -21.99
CA SER A 91 0.82 7.39 -22.33
C SER A 91 0.49 8.66 -21.55
N LYS A 92 0.96 8.77 -20.30
CA LYS A 92 0.81 10.00 -19.49
C LYS A 92 1.81 11.09 -19.85
N SER A 93 2.91 10.73 -20.48
CA SER A 93 4.00 11.64 -20.85
C SER A 93 3.85 12.19 -22.27
N GLU A 94 2.89 11.66 -23.02
CA GLU A 94 2.59 11.98 -24.41
C GLU A 94 1.77 13.27 -24.54
N ASP A 95 2.12 14.10 -25.53
CA ASP A 95 1.32 15.26 -25.91
C ASP A 95 0.22 14.90 -26.93
N LYS A 96 -0.58 15.88 -27.35
CA LYS A 96 -1.67 15.67 -28.31
C LYS A 96 -1.20 15.26 -29.71
N GLU A 97 0.08 15.41 -30.00
CA GLU A 97 0.69 15.11 -31.30
C GLU A 97 1.49 13.79 -31.28
N GLY A 98 1.51 13.10 -30.14
CA GLY A 98 2.19 11.82 -29.95
C GLY A 98 3.67 11.93 -29.59
N TYR A 99 4.13 13.11 -29.16
CA TYR A 99 5.51 13.30 -28.71
C TYR A 99 5.63 13.19 -27.20
N VAL A 100 6.75 12.59 -26.78
CA VAL A 100 7.20 12.50 -25.40
C VAL A 100 8.48 13.29 -25.27
N THR A 101 8.55 14.16 -24.25
CA THR A 101 9.75 14.95 -23.95
C THR A 101 10.38 14.46 -22.65
N LEU A 102 11.67 14.74 -22.47
CA LEU A 102 12.36 14.40 -21.22
C LEU A 102 11.69 15.06 -20.01
N GLU A 103 11.17 16.28 -20.18
CA GLU A 103 10.48 17.01 -19.11
C GLU A 103 9.13 16.38 -18.75
N SER A 104 8.31 16.02 -19.76
CA SER A 104 7.03 15.35 -19.52
C SER A 104 7.22 14.00 -18.85
N LEU A 105 8.24 13.25 -19.26
CA LEU A 105 8.59 11.96 -18.67
C LEU A 105 9.06 12.10 -17.22
N ARG A 106 9.95 13.06 -16.92
CA ARG A 106 10.38 13.36 -15.53
C ARG A 106 9.19 13.69 -14.64
N LYS A 107 8.26 14.53 -15.12
CA LYS A 107 7.07 14.91 -14.38
C LYS A 107 6.21 13.70 -14.02
N VAL A 108 6.01 12.79 -14.97
CA VAL A 108 5.21 11.57 -14.75
C VAL A 108 5.92 10.61 -13.78
N LEU A 109 7.23 10.40 -13.93
CA LEU A 109 8.02 9.55 -13.04
C LEU A 109 7.99 10.04 -11.59
N VAL A 110 8.18 11.36 -11.37
CA VAL A 110 8.09 11.99 -10.05
C VAL A 110 6.67 11.86 -9.48
N SER A 111 5.64 12.15 -10.30
CA SER A 111 4.24 12.04 -9.85
C SER A 111 3.82 10.60 -9.52
N SER A 112 4.48 9.62 -10.12
CA SER A 112 4.24 8.18 -9.88
C SER A 112 5.13 7.61 -8.78
N ASN A 113 5.95 8.45 -8.13
CA ASN A 113 6.91 8.06 -7.10
C ASN A 113 7.90 6.97 -7.57
N ILE A 114 8.36 7.08 -8.82
CA ILE A 114 9.32 6.18 -9.45
C ILE A 114 10.68 6.87 -9.51
N HIS A 115 11.71 6.25 -8.92
CA HIS A 115 13.08 6.77 -8.88
C HIS A 115 13.94 6.18 -10.00
N ILE A 116 13.50 6.33 -11.24
CA ILE A 116 14.27 5.95 -12.44
C ILE A 116 14.66 7.24 -13.15
N ASP A 117 15.87 7.28 -13.70
CA ASP A 117 16.29 8.39 -14.54
C ASP A 117 15.49 8.39 -15.86
N ALA A 118 14.95 9.56 -16.21
CA ALA A 118 14.05 9.70 -17.35
C ALA A 118 14.76 9.47 -18.69
N GLU A 119 16.05 9.81 -18.79
CA GLU A 119 16.83 9.57 -20.01
C GLU A 119 17.06 8.07 -20.17
N SER A 120 17.50 7.40 -19.11
CA SER A 120 17.64 5.94 -19.07
C SER A 120 16.33 5.23 -19.41
N PHE A 121 15.20 5.67 -18.87
CA PHE A 121 13.88 5.11 -19.21
C PHE A 121 13.54 5.28 -20.69
N ALA A 122 13.77 6.47 -21.26
CA ALA A 122 13.52 6.74 -22.66
C ALA A 122 14.40 5.88 -23.59
N GLU A 123 15.66 5.63 -23.21
CA GLU A 123 16.57 4.74 -23.95
C GLU A 123 16.11 3.27 -23.94
N HIS A 124 15.61 2.79 -22.80
CA HIS A 124 15.03 1.44 -22.71
C HIS A 124 13.77 1.34 -23.58
N ALA A 125 12.86 2.30 -23.47
CA ALA A 125 11.64 2.36 -24.30
C ALA A 125 11.97 2.46 -25.80
N CYS A 126 13.07 3.12 -26.19
CA CYS A 126 13.56 3.10 -27.57
C CYS A 126 14.07 1.73 -27.99
N SER A 127 14.81 1.04 -27.12
CA SER A 127 15.35 -0.30 -27.39
C SER A 127 14.24 -1.36 -27.53
N GLU A 128 13.14 -1.17 -26.81
CA GLU A 128 11.92 -2.01 -26.89
C GLU A 128 10.99 -1.62 -28.06
N GLY A 129 11.32 -0.58 -28.82
CA GLY A 129 10.50 -0.11 -29.94
C GLY A 129 9.23 0.65 -29.55
N GLN A 130 9.09 1.04 -28.27
CA GLN A 130 7.96 1.84 -27.77
C GLN A 130 8.10 3.34 -28.06
N LEU A 131 9.33 3.80 -28.31
CA LEU A 131 9.65 5.19 -28.66
C LEU A 131 10.59 5.26 -29.87
N MET A 132 10.33 6.20 -30.76
CA MET A 132 11.23 6.59 -31.85
C MET A 132 11.88 7.94 -31.55
N ARG A 133 13.20 8.05 -31.73
CA ARG A 133 13.92 9.30 -31.48
C ARG A 133 13.54 10.34 -32.54
N ALA A 134 12.94 11.45 -32.11
CA ALA A 134 12.49 12.54 -32.98
C ALA A 134 13.39 13.78 -32.88
N GLY A 135 14.19 13.90 -31.82
CA GLY A 135 15.14 14.99 -31.63
C GLY A 135 15.95 14.86 -30.34
N VAL A 136 16.61 15.94 -29.94
CA VAL A 136 17.28 16.03 -28.63
C VAL A 136 16.21 16.07 -27.55
N ASN A 137 16.29 15.14 -26.57
CA ASN A 137 15.33 15.04 -25.46
C ASN A 137 13.85 14.92 -25.89
N ARG A 138 13.62 14.41 -27.10
CA ARG A 138 12.30 14.29 -27.70
C ARG A 138 12.16 12.99 -28.48
N TRP A 139 11.07 12.29 -28.20
CA TRP A 139 10.71 11.03 -28.80
C TRP A 139 9.27 11.09 -29.32
N LYS A 140 8.94 10.21 -30.25
CA LYS A 140 7.60 10.04 -30.80
C LYS A 140 7.18 8.60 -30.59
N ARG A 141 5.93 8.39 -30.19
CA ARG A 141 5.37 7.03 -30.14
C ARG A 141 5.06 6.52 -31.55
N PRO A 142 5.30 5.23 -31.83
CA PRO A 142 4.98 4.62 -33.13
C PRO A 142 3.49 4.52 -33.41
#